data_AF-A0A255RCF2-F1
#
_entry.id   AF-A0A255RCF2-F1
#
_cell.length_a   1.000
_cell.length_b   1.000
_cell.length_c   1.000
_cell.angle_alpha   90.00
_cell.angle_beta   90.00
_cell.angle_gamma   90.00
#
_symmetry.space_group_name_H-M   'P 1'
#
loop_
_entity.id
_entity.type
_entity.pdbx_description
1 polymer ?
#
loop_
_entity_poly.entity_id
_entity_poly.type
_entity_poly.pdbx_seq_one_letter_code
_entity_poly.pdbx_strand_id
1 'polypeptide(L)'
;MLAFLGAGYTSDAGPYQDEVRKGIYYLRSVALETQYGFDWQQGGSMYGHGIALLAMSEAMAMMKINDQFDSDLYHHVSEGANFTTFAQHPNGSWGYTPGRPGDITITGWQVLSLSTAKKAGIETRSDLFARAKRFVMSVRDEPRYEFGYNSPKPERTTTAIGLTLLLYLGQQPGHSFFDQEFDRLVERGPMLTNVYHDYYATMALHHVRHRDWELWNTQVRNHLVRTQATSGHEAGSWHFKDKWGDVGGRLYTTAMCALILEVYYRYLPLYEAPEEFPL
;
A
#
# COMPACT_ATOMS: atom_id res chain seq x y z
N MET A 1 -5.71 2.88 -11.54
CA MET A 1 -5.64 4.26 -11.02
C MET A 1 -4.38 4.51 -10.23
N LEU A 2 -4.10 3.76 -9.15
CA LEU A 2 -2.87 3.94 -8.35
C LEU A 2 -1.58 4.02 -9.18
N ALA A 3 -1.37 3.11 -10.13
CA ALA A 3 -0.17 3.15 -11.00
C ALA A 3 -0.06 4.46 -11.84
N PHE A 4 -1.18 4.94 -12.38
CA PHE A 4 -1.19 6.22 -13.10
C PHE A 4 -0.84 7.40 -12.17
N LEU A 5 -1.41 7.42 -10.96
CA LEU A 5 -1.09 8.43 -9.95
C LEU A 5 0.39 8.35 -9.55
N GLY A 6 0.95 7.16 -9.37
CA GLY A 6 2.37 6.98 -9.03
C GLY A 6 3.32 7.51 -10.11
N ALA A 7 2.94 7.40 -11.38
CA ALA A 7 3.67 7.99 -12.50
C ALA A 7 3.49 9.52 -12.65
N GLY A 8 2.76 10.17 -11.72
CA GLY A 8 2.51 11.61 -11.75
C GLY A 8 1.33 12.03 -12.63
N TYR A 9 0.53 11.09 -13.14
CA TYR A 9 -0.61 11.42 -14.00
C TYR A 9 -1.86 11.68 -13.16
N THR A 10 -2.53 12.80 -13.43
CA THR A 10 -3.74 13.26 -12.73
C THR A 10 -4.91 13.36 -13.70
N SER A 11 -6.08 13.79 -13.23
CA SER A 11 -7.22 14.10 -14.11
C SER A 11 -6.98 15.33 -14.98
N ASP A 12 -5.93 16.12 -14.71
CA ASP A 12 -5.68 17.43 -15.33
C ASP A 12 -4.30 17.52 -15.99
N ALA A 13 -3.43 16.52 -15.77
CA ALA A 13 -2.09 16.48 -16.33
C ALA A 13 -1.64 15.05 -16.70
N GLY A 14 -0.86 14.94 -17.79
CA GLY A 14 -0.27 13.69 -18.28
C GLY A 14 -1.03 13.05 -19.47
N PRO A 15 -0.51 11.94 -20.03
CA PRO A 15 -1.10 11.28 -21.18
C PRO A 15 -2.35 10.43 -20.87
N TYR A 16 -2.61 10.12 -19.59
CA TYR A 16 -3.71 9.25 -19.15
C TYR A 16 -4.77 9.98 -18.31
N GLN A 17 -5.00 11.25 -18.61
CA GLN A 17 -5.95 12.12 -17.87
C GLN A 17 -7.37 11.56 -17.86
N ASP A 18 -7.83 11.06 -19.01
CA ASP A 18 -9.18 10.54 -19.16
C ASP A 18 -9.37 9.24 -18.36
N GLU A 19 -8.37 8.37 -18.30
CA GLU A 19 -8.37 7.15 -17.51
C GLU A 19 -8.44 7.46 -16.02
N VAL A 20 -7.64 8.42 -15.55
CA VAL A 20 -7.67 8.86 -14.14
C VAL A 20 -9.02 9.49 -13.80
N ARG A 21 -9.53 10.39 -14.66
CA ARG A 21 -10.84 11.04 -14.46
C ARG A 21 -11.99 10.03 -14.40
N LYS A 22 -11.99 9.04 -15.30
CA LYS A 22 -12.99 7.94 -15.30
C LYS A 22 -12.86 7.08 -14.04
N GLY A 23 -11.63 6.82 -13.58
CA GLY A 23 -11.38 6.08 -12.34
C GLY A 23 -11.95 6.78 -11.11
N ILE A 24 -11.69 8.09 -10.97
CA ILE A 24 -12.24 8.92 -9.89
C ILE A 24 -13.76 8.96 -9.97
N TYR A 25 -14.31 9.22 -11.15
CA TYR A 25 -15.76 9.23 -11.37
C TYR A 25 -16.40 7.89 -10.97
N TYR A 26 -15.80 6.77 -11.38
CA TYR A 26 -16.29 5.44 -11.02
C TYR A 26 -16.27 5.24 -9.50
N LEU A 27 -15.15 5.52 -8.82
CA LEU A 27 -15.04 5.34 -7.37
C LEU A 27 -16.03 6.22 -6.61
N ARG A 28 -16.27 7.46 -7.04
CA ARG A 28 -17.34 8.30 -6.48
C ARG A 28 -18.71 7.66 -6.66
N SER A 29 -19.03 7.20 -7.87
CA SER A 29 -20.35 6.62 -8.18
C SER A 29 -20.67 5.31 -7.44
N VAL A 30 -19.64 4.59 -7.01
CA VAL A 30 -19.78 3.31 -6.28
C VAL A 30 -19.45 3.44 -4.79
N ALA A 31 -19.27 4.65 -4.26
CA ALA A 31 -19.22 4.87 -2.83
C ALA A 31 -20.61 4.66 -2.24
N LEU A 32 -20.80 3.64 -1.41
CA LEU A 32 -22.07 3.40 -0.72
C LEU A 32 -22.10 4.22 0.56
N GLU A 33 -23.07 5.11 0.67
CA GLU A 33 -23.31 5.85 1.91
C GLU A 33 -23.84 4.92 3.01
N THR A 34 -23.19 4.99 4.17
CA THR A 34 -23.61 4.29 5.39
C THR A 34 -23.68 5.29 6.53
N GLN A 35 -24.29 4.91 7.65
CA GLN A 35 -24.30 5.74 8.88
C GLN A 35 -22.90 6.00 9.47
N TYR A 36 -21.85 5.33 8.96
CA TYR A 36 -20.47 5.43 9.43
C TYR A 36 -19.51 5.98 8.36
N GLY A 37 -20.04 6.51 7.26
CA GLY A 37 -19.27 7.04 6.12
C GLY A 37 -19.39 6.18 4.86
N PHE A 38 -18.43 6.32 3.95
CA PHE A 38 -18.50 5.72 2.60
C PHE A 38 -17.81 4.35 2.52
N ASP A 39 -18.57 3.35 2.07
CA ASP A 39 -18.12 1.99 1.86
C ASP A 39 -17.83 1.71 0.37
N TRP A 40 -16.65 1.15 0.08
CA TRP A 40 -16.19 0.79 -1.27
C TRP A 40 -16.04 -0.72 -1.47
N GLN A 41 -16.52 -1.55 -0.55
CA GLN A 41 -16.41 -3.00 -0.67
C GLN A 41 -17.11 -3.53 -1.93
N GLN A 42 -18.22 -2.93 -2.36
CA GLN A 42 -18.96 -3.29 -3.60
C GLN A 42 -19.28 -4.80 -3.70
N GLY A 43 -19.72 -5.40 -2.59
CA GLY A 43 -19.97 -6.85 -2.49
C GLY A 43 -18.70 -7.71 -2.38
N GLY A 44 -17.52 -7.09 -2.42
CA GLY A 44 -16.23 -7.70 -2.14
C GLY A 44 -15.88 -7.65 -0.65
N SER A 45 -14.72 -7.10 -0.30
CA SER A 45 -14.22 -7.08 1.07
C SER A 45 -13.47 -5.79 1.39
N MET A 46 -13.10 -5.61 2.66
CA MET A 46 -12.28 -4.49 3.11
C MET A 46 -10.97 -4.31 2.34
N TYR A 47 -10.48 -5.34 1.62
CA TYR A 47 -9.39 -5.17 0.64
C TYR A 47 -9.71 -4.11 -0.42
N GLY A 48 -10.85 -4.28 -1.09
CA GLY A 48 -11.28 -3.36 -2.15
C GLY A 48 -11.49 -1.95 -1.60
N HIS A 49 -12.10 -1.85 -0.42
CA HIS A 49 -12.29 -0.58 0.27
C HIS A 49 -10.96 0.14 0.58
N GLY A 50 -10.00 -0.55 1.19
CA GLY A 50 -8.71 0.06 1.55
C GLY A 50 -7.92 0.52 0.32
N ILE A 51 -7.93 -0.27 -0.76
CA ILE A 51 -7.28 0.09 -2.03
C ILE A 51 -7.98 1.29 -2.68
N ALA A 52 -9.31 1.33 -2.68
CA ALA A 52 -10.09 2.45 -3.20
C ALA A 52 -9.85 3.74 -2.41
N LEU A 53 -9.85 3.67 -1.08
CA LEU A 53 -9.55 4.82 -0.22
C LEU A 53 -8.13 5.32 -0.44
N LEU A 54 -7.14 4.43 -0.56
CA LEU A 54 -5.76 4.84 -0.89
C LEU A 54 -5.72 5.60 -2.21
N ALA A 55 -6.39 5.10 -3.24
CA ALA A 55 -6.39 5.71 -4.57
C ALA A 55 -7.10 7.07 -4.59
N MET A 56 -8.22 7.21 -3.89
CA MET A 56 -8.91 8.50 -3.72
C MET A 56 -8.08 9.49 -2.90
N SER A 57 -7.41 9.02 -1.85
CA SER A 57 -6.55 9.85 -1.00
C SER A 57 -5.35 10.42 -1.76
N GLU A 58 -4.70 9.60 -2.59
CA GLU A 58 -3.59 10.05 -3.43
C GLU A 58 -4.05 10.99 -4.54
N ALA A 59 -5.16 10.69 -5.21
CA ALA A 59 -5.74 11.59 -6.21
C ALA A 59 -6.01 12.97 -5.61
N MET A 60 -6.66 13.02 -4.45
CA MET A 60 -6.94 14.26 -3.71
C MET A 60 -5.65 15.02 -3.37
N ALA A 61 -4.60 14.32 -2.91
CA ALA A 61 -3.34 14.96 -2.56
C ALA A 61 -2.61 15.55 -3.78
N MET A 62 -2.65 14.85 -4.92
CA MET A 62 -1.98 15.27 -6.16
C MET A 62 -2.72 16.37 -6.92
N MET A 63 -4.03 16.48 -6.75
CA MET A 63 -4.89 17.46 -7.45
C MET A 63 -5.10 18.75 -6.65
N LYS A 64 -4.27 18.99 -5.62
CA LYS A 64 -4.31 20.19 -4.79
C LYS A 64 -3.93 21.42 -5.62
N ILE A 65 -4.75 22.47 -5.58
CA ILE A 65 -4.49 23.75 -6.27
C ILE A 65 -4.32 24.83 -5.21
N ASN A 66 -3.23 25.59 -5.25
CA ASN A 66 -2.94 26.67 -4.29
C ASN A 66 -3.09 26.24 -2.82
N ASP A 67 -2.58 25.05 -2.50
CA ASP A 67 -2.72 24.45 -1.17
C ASP A 67 -4.15 24.19 -0.68
N GLN A 68 -5.13 24.11 -1.59
CA GLN A 68 -6.50 23.72 -1.31
C GLN A 68 -6.87 22.40 -1.98
N PHE A 69 -7.57 21.54 -1.24
CA PHE A 69 -8.12 20.30 -1.76
C PHE A 69 -9.45 20.58 -2.48
N ASP A 70 -9.73 19.81 -3.53
CA ASP A 70 -11.08 19.72 -4.09
C ASP A 70 -12.06 19.25 -3.01
N SER A 71 -13.15 19.98 -2.80
CA SER A 71 -14.08 19.73 -1.70
C SER A 71 -14.81 18.40 -1.82
N ASP A 72 -15.08 17.95 -3.05
CA ASP A 72 -15.77 16.69 -3.28
C ASP A 72 -14.82 15.51 -3.00
N LEU A 73 -13.58 15.57 -3.48
CA LEU A 73 -12.56 14.57 -3.13
C LEU A 73 -12.29 14.55 -1.62
N TYR A 74 -12.18 15.72 -0.98
CA TYR A 74 -11.99 15.82 0.46
C TYR A 74 -13.13 15.17 1.24
N HIS A 75 -14.38 15.41 0.82
CA HIS A 75 -15.54 14.77 1.43
C HIS A 75 -15.48 13.24 1.28
N HIS A 76 -15.23 12.72 0.07
CA HIS A 76 -15.17 11.27 -0.17
C HIS A 76 -14.08 10.59 0.64
N VAL A 77 -12.87 11.18 0.69
CA VAL A 77 -11.76 10.61 1.46
C VAL A 77 -12.05 10.68 2.97
N SER A 78 -12.67 11.77 3.44
CA SER A 78 -13.05 11.91 4.85
C SER A 78 -14.08 10.87 5.27
N GLU A 79 -15.14 10.68 4.49
CA GLU A 79 -16.18 9.67 4.76
C GLU A 79 -15.64 8.24 4.61
N GLY A 80 -14.74 8.00 3.67
CA GLY A 80 -14.04 6.72 3.57
C GLY A 80 -13.19 6.42 4.79
N ALA A 81 -12.40 7.39 5.25
CA ALA A 81 -11.57 7.27 6.44
C ALA A 81 -12.41 7.08 7.72
N ASN A 82 -13.58 7.72 7.81
CA ASN A 82 -14.56 7.49 8.89
C ASN A 82 -15.02 6.03 8.90
N PHE A 83 -15.39 5.50 7.73
CA PHE A 83 -15.83 4.11 7.61
C PHE A 83 -14.70 3.13 7.97
N THR A 84 -13.48 3.35 7.47
CA THR A 84 -12.33 2.52 7.84
C THR A 84 -12.06 2.58 9.35
N THR A 85 -12.17 3.75 9.96
CA THR A 85 -11.98 3.95 11.41
C THR A 85 -13.01 3.16 12.21
N PHE A 86 -14.28 3.21 11.81
CA PHE A 86 -15.36 2.42 12.41
C PHE A 86 -15.14 0.91 12.22
N ALA A 87 -14.69 0.49 11.04
CA ALA A 87 -14.50 -0.91 10.69
C ALA A 87 -13.38 -1.62 11.47
N GLN A 88 -12.52 -0.90 12.21
CA GLN A 88 -11.42 -1.49 12.96
C GLN A 88 -11.94 -2.38 14.10
N HIS A 89 -11.50 -3.63 14.14
CA HIS A 89 -11.86 -4.57 15.20
C HIS A 89 -11.20 -4.19 16.55
N PRO A 90 -11.78 -4.55 17.71
CA PRO A 90 -11.20 -4.27 19.02
C PRO A 90 -9.74 -4.70 19.24
N ASN A 91 -9.25 -5.74 18.55
CA ASN A 91 -7.84 -6.16 18.61
C ASN A 91 -6.88 -5.23 17.83
N GLY A 92 -7.40 -4.29 17.04
CA GLY A 92 -6.63 -3.33 16.23
C GLY A 92 -6.44 -3.69 14.76
N SER A 93 -6.88 -4.88 14.33
CA SER A 93 -6.84 -5.32 12.93
C SER A 93 -8.11 -4.95 12.15
N TRP A 94 -8.07 -5.19 10.84
CA TRP A 94 -9.23 -5.17 9.96
C TRP A 94 -9.42 -6.52 9.27
N GLY A 95 -10.59 -7.12 9.44
CA GLY A 95 -10.98 -8.34 8.75
C GLY A 95 -11.60 -8.08 7.38
N TYR A 96 -11.96 -9.16 6.69
CA TYR A 96 -12.61 -9.11 5.36
C TYR A 96 -13.94 -8.35 5.36
N THR A 97 -14.63 -8.33 6.50
CA THR A 97 -15.86 -7.55 6.71
C THR A 97 -15.67 -6.58 7.89
N PRO A 98 -16.38 -5.44 7.90
CA PRO A 98 -16.23 -4.42 8.93
C PRO A 98 -16.44 -4.98 10.35
N GLY A 99 -15.57 -4.57 11.27
CA GLY A 99 -15.67 -4.94 12.69
C GLY A 99 -15.34 -6.41 13.01
N ARG A 100 -14.82 -7.20 12.06
CA ARG A 100 -14.35 -8.57 12.30
C ARG A 100 -12.83 -8.62 12.52
N PRO A 101 -12.33 -9.58 13.32
CA PRO A 101 -10.90 -9.77 13.49
C PRO A 101 -10.26 -10.09 12.13
N GLY A 102 -9.10 -9.51 11.90
CA GLY A 102 -8.40 -9.59 10.63
C GLY A 102 -7.01 -10.19 10.71
N ASP A 103 -6.31 -9.99 9.61
CA ASP A 103 -4.95 -10.44 9.37
C ASP A 103 -4.05 -9.25 9.01
N ILE A 104 -2.75 -9.52 8.91
CA ILE A 104 -1.75 -8.50 8.58
C ILE A 104 -1.92 -7.95 7.16
N THR A 105 -2.51 -8.73 6.25
CA THR A 105 -2.59 -8.41 4.82
C THR A 105 -3.69 -7.39 4.51
N ILE A 106 -4.88 -7.53 5.12
CA ILE A 106 -5.97 -6.53 5.02
C ILE A 106 -5.62 -5.29 5.85
N THR A 107 -5.08 -5.50 7.05
CA THR A 107 -4.62 -4.41 7.91
C THR A 107 -3.57 -3.56 7.19
N GLY A 108 -2.72 -4.18 6.35
CA GLY A 108 -1.82 -3.53 5.41
C GLY A 108 -2.47 -2.38 4.64
N TRP A 109 -3.48 -2.70 3.83
CA TRP A 109 -4.17 -1.72 2.98
C TRP A 109 -4.92 -0.65 3.77
N GLN A 110 -5.49 -0.99 4.94
CA GLN A 110 -6.18 0.01 5.77
C GLN A 110 -5.18 0.99 6.38
N VAL A 111 -4.03 0.52 6.86
CA VAL A 111 -3.00 1.41 7.42
C VAL A 111 -2.40 2.31 6.34
N LEU A 112 -2.12 1.78 5.13
CA LEU A 112 -1.61 2.59 4.03
C LEU A 112 -2.60 3.70 3.65
N SER A 113 -3.87 3.36 3.43
CA SER A 113 -4.91 4.34 3.07
C SER A 113 -5.13 5.40 4.15
N LEU A 114 -5.25 5.00 5.42
CA LEU A 114 -5.42 5.92 6.54
C LEU A 114 -4.19 6.79 6.77
N SER A 115 -2.98 6.27 6.55
CA SER A 115 -1.75 7.07 6.66
C SER A 115 -1.71 8.16 5.59
N THR A 116 -2.10 7.84 4.35
CA THR A 116 -2.22 8.81 3.27
C THR A 116 -3.29 9.86 3.56
N ALA A 117 -4.48 9.45 4.02
CA ALA A 117 -5.54 10.37 4.42
C ALA A 117 -5.09 11.32 5.56
N LYS A 118 -4.40 10.78 6.57
CA LYS A 118 -3.86 11.58 7.68
C LYS A 118 -2.84 12.62 7.22
N LYS A 119 -1.97 12.29 6.26
CA LYS A 119 -1.02 13.25 5.67
C LYS A 119 -1.74 14.40 4.94
N ALA A 120 -2.95 14.16 4.45
CA ALA A 120 -3.82 15.18 3.87
C ALA A 120 -4.66 15.96 4.90
N GLY A 121 -4.40 15.79 6.20
CA GLY A 121 -5.09 16.52 7.27
C GLY A 121 -6.46 15.93 7.64
N ILE A 122 -6.78 14.71 7.22
CA ILE A 122 -8.01 14.03 7.64
C ILE A 122 -7.78 13.39 9.01
N GLU A 123 -8.56 13.84 9.98
CA GLU A 123 -8.47 13.36 11.35
C GLU A 123 -9.19 12.02 11.54
N THR A 124 -8.67 11.20 12.43
CA THR A 124 -9.24 9.90 12.82
C THR A 124 -9.13 9.73 14.33
N ARG A 125 -9.74 8.66 14.88
CA ARG A 125 -9.62 8.36 16.31
C ARG A 125 -8.15 8.26 16.74
N SER A 126 -7.79 8.93 17.83
CA SER A 126 -6.39 9.10 18.26
C SER A 126 -5.62 7.79 18.53
N ASP A 127 -6.30 6.74 18.97
CA ASP A 127 -5.69 5.44 19.29
C ASP A 127 -5.65 4.46 18.09
N LEU A 128 -6.14 4.86 16.90
CA LEU A 128 -6.32 3.99 15.72
C LEU A 128 -5.02 3.31 15.29
N PHE A 129 -3.96 4.08 15.07
CA PHE A 129 -2.65 3.57 14.67
C PHE A 129 -1.95 2.84 15.81
N ALA A 130 -2.13 3.29 17.06
CA ALA A 130 -1.57 2.59 18.22
C ALA A 130 -2.18 1.18 18.38
N ARG A 131 -3.48 1.04 18.14
CA ARG A 131 -4.18 -0.25 18.07
C ARG A 131 -3.67 -1.13 16.94
N ALA A 132 -3.53 -0.57 15.74
CA ALA A 132 -2.98 -1.29 14.59
C ALA A 132 -1.57 -1.81 14.89
N LYS A 133 -0.71 -0.98 15.50
CA LYS A 133 0.64 -1.38 15.91
C LYS A 133 0.61 -2.52 16.92
N ARG A 134 -0.27 -2.48 17.91
CA ARG A 134 -0.43 -3.60 18.87
C ARG A 134 -0.81 -4.90 18.16
N PHE A 135 -1.72 -4.85 17.19
CA PHE A 135 -2.07 -6.03 16.40
C PHE A 135 -0.87 -6.57 15.61
N VAL A 136 -0.16 -5.71 14.87
CA VAL A 136 1.02 -6.12 14.08
C VAL A 136 2.06 -6.78 14.98
N MET A 137 2.32 -6.20 16.16
CA MET A 137 3.23 -6.79 17.14
C MET A 137 2.71 -8.13 17.73
N SER A 138 1.39 -8.34 17.81
CA SER A 138 0.81 -9.59 18.33
C SER A 138 0.96 -10.79 17.39
N VAL A 139 1.25 -10.56 16.11
CA VAL A 139 1.50 -11.62 15.11
C VAL A 139 2.99 -11.79 14.78
N ARG A 140 3.87 -11.17 15.57
CA ARG A 140 5.32 -11.27 15.47
C ARG A 140 5.85 -12.52 16.18
N ASP A 141 6.81 -13.20 15.56
CA ASP A 141 7.58 -14.29 16.17
C ASP A 141 8.77 -13.73 16.97
N GLU A 142 8.73 -13.87 18.30
CA GLU A 142 9.75 -13.30 19.18
C GLU A 142 10.98 -14.21 19.34
N PRO A 143 12.21 -13.64 19.42
CA PRO A 143 12.55 -12.22 19.53
C PRO A 143 12.71 -11.50 18.18
N ARG A 144 12.45 -12.18 17.06
CA ARG A 144 12.67 -11.65 15.71
C ARG A 144 11.55 -10.68 15.32
N TYR A 145 11.75 -9.98 14.22
CA TYR A 145 10.71 -9.18 13.58
C TYR A 145 10.16 -9.90 12.35
N GLU A 146 9.96 -11.22 12.49
CA GLU A 146 9.26 -12.02 11.50
C GLU A 146 7.77 -12.07 11.88
N PHE A 147 6.88 -12.00 10.89
CA PHE A 147 5.45 -11.84 11.15
C PHE A 147 4.66 -12.93 10.45
N GLY A 148 3.64 -13.45 11.12
CA GLY A 148 2.68 -14.36 10.51
C GLY A 148 1.40 -13.68 10.06
N TYR A 149 0.49 -14.47 9.50
CA TYR A 149 -0.75 -13.99 8.90
C TYR A 149 -1.73 -13.42 9.93
N ASN A 150 -2.10 -14.24 10.92
CA ASN A 150 -3.01 -13.91 12.03
C ASN A 150 -2.55 -14.51 13.38
N SER A 151 -1.36 -15.11 13.39
CA SER A 151 -0.70 -15.70 14.54
C SER A 151 0.81 -15.56 14.38
N PRO A 152 1.62 -15.75 15.44
CA PRO A 152 3.09 -15.75 15.38
C PRO A 152 3.72 -16.92 14.61
N LYS A 153 3.27 -17.18 13.38
CA LYS A 153 3.81 -18.20 12.47
C LYS A 153 4.34 -17.52 11.22
N PRO A 154 5.63 -17.17 11.19
CA PRO A 154 6.14 -16.24 10.20
C PRO A 154 6.20 -16.82 8.79
N GLU A 155 5.91 -15.97 7.79
CA GLU A 155 6.10 -16.24 6.37
C GLU A 155 6.82 -15.06 5.71
N ARG A 156 7.53 -15.30 4.61
CA ARG A 156 8.29 -14.23 3.92
C ARG A 156 7.41 -13.04 3.54
N THR A 157 6.23 -13.29 2.98
CA THR A 157 5.29 -12.23 2.55
C THR A 157 4.76 -11.43 3.73
N THR A 158 4.29 -12.11 4.78
CA THR A 158 3.75 -11.45 5.97
C THR A 158 4.84 -10.70 6.75
N THR A 159 6.07 -11.20 6.77
CA THR A 159 7.22 -10.48 7.34
C THR A 159 7.47 -9.16 6.61
N ALA A 160 7.52 -9.17 5.28
CA ALA A 160 7.68 -7.94 4.50
C ALA A 160 6.58 -6.91 4.82
N ILE A 161 5.32 -7.36 4.90
CA ILE A 161 4.18 -6.51 5.25
C ILE A 161 4.33 -5.94 6.66
N GLY A 162 4.66 -6.78 7.65
CA GLY A 162 4.82 -6.36 9.04
C GLY A 162 5.92 -5.31 9.22
N LEU A 163 7.07 -5.48 8.55
CA LEU A 163 8.14 -4.49 8.54
C LEU A 163 7.67 -3.15 7.96
N THR A 164 7.02 -3.16 6.78
CA THR A 164 6.46 -1.94 6.19
C THR A 164 5.45 -1.28 7.14
N LEU A 165 4.52 -2.05 7.69
CA LEU A 165 3.49 -1.52 8.57
C LEU A 165 4.09 -0.87 9.81
N LEU A 166 5.10 -1.47 10.42
CA LEU A 166 5.76 -0.86 11.57
C LEU A 166 6.36 0.51 11.24
N LEU A 167 6.95 0.70 10.05
CA LEU A 167 7.46 2.01 9.61
C LEU A 167 6.33 3.04 9.49
N TYR A 168 5.22 2.68 8.82
CA TYR A 168 4.04 3.55 8.70
C TYR A 168 3.37 3.83 10.06
N LEU A 169 3.55 2.94 11.04
CA LEU A 169 3.07 3.05 12.41
C LEU A 169 4.09 3.69 13.36
N GLY A 170 5.13 4.33 12.81
CA GLY A 170 6.09 5.16 13.56
C GLY A 170 7.15 4.36 14.32
N GLN A 171 7.39 3.10 13.99
CA GLN A 171 8.59 2.39 14.44
C GLN A 171 9.80 2.93 13.66
N GLN A 172 10.75 3.52 14.38
CA GLN A 172 11.99 4.03 13.79
C GLN A 172 13.09 2.95 13.81
N PRO A 173 13.88 2.83 12.73
CA PRO A 173 15.16 2.11 12.72
C PRO A 173 16.12 2.67 13.79
N GLY A 174 16.89 1.82 14.47
CA GLY A 174 17.66 2.27 15.63
C GLY A 174 18.72 1.32 16.19
N HIS A 175 19.33 0.48 15.35
CA HIS A 175 20.29 -0.57 15.73
C HIS A 175 19.73 -1.61 16.71
N SER A 176 18.64 -2.25 16.34
CA SER A 176 17.85 -3.20 17.12
C SER A 176 17.60 -4.51 16.34
N PHE A 177 16.92 -5.48 16.96
CA PHE A 177 16.44 -6.67 16.26
C PHE A 177 15.51 -6.36 15.07
N PHE A 178 14.89 -5.18 15.05
CA PHE A 178 14.09 -4.71 13.93
C PHE A 178 14.97 -4.44 12.70
N ASP A 179 16.11 -3.78 12.91
CA ASP A 179 17.05 -3.42 11.85
C ASP A 179 17.69 -4.64 11.20
N GLN A 180 18.06 -5.64 12.02
CA GLN A 180 18.60 -6.91 11.53
C GLN A 180 17.64 -7.67 10.61
N GLU A 181 16.33 -7.43 10.72
CA GLU A 181 15.37 -8.11 9.86
C GLU A 181 15.32 -7.51 8.45
N PHE A 182 15.70 -6.23 8.28
CA PHE A 182 15.89 -5.66 6.95
C PHE A 182 17.14 -6.25 6.26
N ASP A 183 18.22 -6.47 7.01
CA ASP A 183 19.40 -7.18 6.50
C ASP A 183 19.00 -8.59 5.99
N ARG A 184 18.27 -9.35 6.82
CA ARG A 184 17.77 -10.69 6.44
C ARG A 184 16.80 -10.65 5.26
N LEU A 185 15.97 -9.61 5.16
CA LEU A 185 15.06 -9.43 4.03
C LEU A 185 15.84 -9.28 2.73
N VAL A 186 16.92 -8.47 2.71
CA VAL A 186 17.80 -8.34 1.54
C VAL A 186 18.56 -9.63 1.26
N GLU A 187 19.14 -10.27 2.27
CA GLU A 187 19.88 -11.54 2.13
C GLU A 187 19.01 -12.65 1.52
N ARG A 188 17.73 -12.73 1.89
CA ARG A 188 16.76 -13.68 1.32
C ARG A 188 16.38 -13.35 -0.13
N GLY A 189 16.59 -12.11 -0.55
CA GLY A 189 16.26 -11.60 -1.88
C GLY A 189 14.76 -11.55 -2.20
N PRO A 190 14.41 -11.00 -3.36
CA PRO A 190 13.03 -10.96 -3.83
C PRO A 190 12.49 -12.35 -4.15
N MET A 191 11.15 -12.49 -4.16
CA MET A 191 10.48 -13.72 -4.58
C MET A 191 10.23 -13.78 -6.08
N LEU A 192 10.34 -12.63 -6.78
CA LEU A 192 10.24 -12.44 -8.23
C LEU A 192 8.85 -12.70 -8.84
N THR A 193 8.17 -13.77 -8.44
CA THR A 193 6.81 -14.11 -8.91
C THR A 193 5.72 -13.77 -7.89
N ASN A 194 6.08 -13.57 -6.62
CA ASN A 194 5.15 -13.10 -5.60
C ASN A 194 5.21 -11.56 -5.50
N VAL A 195 4.47 -10.91 -6.39
CA VAL A 195 4.41 -9.44 -6.48
C VAL A 195 3.89 -8.77 -5.21
N TYR A 196 3.13 -9.48 -4.38
CA TYR A 196 2.66 -8.94 -3.10
C TYR A 196 3.80 -8.84 -2.09
N HIS A 197 4.63 -9.88 -1.98
CA HIS A 197 5.86 -9.83 -1.18
C HIS A 197 6.80 -8.74 -1.71
N ASP A 198 7.10 -8.76 -3.00
CA ASP A 198 8.08 -7.85 -3.59
C ASP A 198 7.65 -6.38 -3.44
N TYR A 199 6.36 -6.07 -3.51
CA TYR A 199 5.85 -4.71 -3.25
C TYR A 199 6.13 -4.21 -1.84
N TYR A 200 5.73 -4.97 -0.82
CA TYR A 200 5.97 -4.57 0.57
C TYR A 200 7.44 -4.58 0.95
N ALA A 201 8.20 -5.58 0.48
CA ALA A 201 9.63 -5.65 0.74
C ALA A 201 10.39 -4.47 0.09
N THR A 202 10.04 -4.11 -1.15
CA THR A 202 10.58 -2.93 -1.83
C THR A 202 10.23 -1.65 -1.07
N MET A 203 8.98 -1.48 -0.62
CA MET A 203 8.61 -0.33 0.22
C MET A 203 9.40 -0.29 1.54
N ALA A 204 9.52 -1.43 2.23
CA ALA A 204 10.23 -1.52 3.50
C ALA A 204 11.70 -1.09 3.36
N LEU A 205 12.40 -1.63 2.37
CA LEU A 205 13.81 -1.35 2.12
C LEU A 205 14.06 0.08 1.63
N HIS A 206 13.17 0.61 0.79
CA HIS A 206 13.23 1.99 0.33
C HIS A 206 13.05 2.98 1.49
N HIS A 207 12.05 2.77 2.33
CA HIS A 207 11.73 3.67 3.44
C HIS A 207 12.83 3.75 4.50
N VAL A 208 13.60 2.69 4.70
CA VAL A 208 14.76 2.69 5.62
C VAL A 208 16.06 3.07 4.93
N ARG A 209 16.04 3.42 3.63
CA ARG A 209 17.23 3.68 2.81
C ARG A 209 18.32 2.61 3.01
N HIS A 210 17.92 1.35 2.92
CA HIS A 210 18.81 0.23 3.25
C HIS A 210 20.10 0.31 2.42
N ARG A 211 21.27 0.07 3.03
CA ARG A 211 22.58 0.18 2.35
C ARG A 211 22.70 -0.69 1.09
N ASP A 212 22.02 -1.84 1.11
CA ASP A 212 21.97 -2.81 0.01
C ASP A 212 20.72 -2.64 -0.89
N TRP A 213 20.11 -1.46 -0.89
CA TRP A 213 18.94 -1.12 -1.72
C TRP A 213 19.19 -1.39 -3.21
N GLU A 214 20.33 -0.98 -3.75
CA GLU A 214 20.65 -1.16 -5.17
C GLU A 214 20.74 -2.64 -5.56
N LEU A 215 21.21 -3.50 -4.66
CA LEU A 215 21.23 -4.96 -4.87
C LEU A 215 19.82 -5.53 -4.97
N TRP A 216 18.91 -5.11 -4.09
CA TRP A 216 17.51 -5.51 -4.14
C TRP A 216 16.80 -4.99 -5.39
N ASN A 217 16.87 -3.66 -5.60
CA ASN A 217 16.14 -2.98 -6.67
C ASN A 217 16.59 -3.45 -8.05
N THR A 218 17.89 -3.67 -8.26
CA THR A 218 18.42 -4.20 -9.52
C THR A 218 17.84 -5.58 -9.85
N GLN A 219 17.71 -6.47 -8.87
CA GLN A 219 17.15 -7.80 -9.08
C GLN A 219 15.66 -7.73 -9.47
N VAL A 220 14.86 -6.99 -8.70
CA VAL A 220 13.42 -6.85 -8.94
C VAL A 220 13.15 -6.14 -10.27
N ARG A 221 13.74 -4.96 -10.48
CA ARG A 221 13.56 -4.16 -11.71
C ARG A 221 13.95 -4.95 -12.95
N ASN A 222 15.14 -5.56 -12.97
CA ASN A 222 15.61 -6.29 -14.14
C ASN A 222 14.76 -7.54 -14.40
N HIS A 223 14.25 -8.20 -13.35
CA HIS A 223 13.32 -9.30 -13.51
C HIS A 223 12.02 -8.82 -14.19
N LEU A 224 11.39 -7.78 -13.64
CA LEU A 224 10.12 -7.25 -14.18
C LEU A 224 10.28 -6.77 -15.63
N VAL A 225 11.33 -6.01 -15.95
CA VAL A 225 11.56 -5.56 -17.34
C VAL A 225 11.73 -6.75 -18.29
N ARG A 226 12.49 -7.78 -17.88
CA ARG A 226 12.72 -8.97 -18.72
C ARG A 226 11.47 -9.82 -18.91
N THR A 227 10.57 -9.86 -17.92
CA THR A 227 9.39 -10.73 -17.93
C THR A 227 8.11 -10.02 -18.39
N GLN A 228 8.17 -8.73 -18.70
CA GLN A 228 7.05 -8.00 -19.30
C GLN A 228 6.69 -8.62 -20.65
N ALA A 229 5.42 -8.90 -20.88
CA ALA A 229 4.95 -9.36 -22.17
C ALA A 229 5.19 -8.28 -23.23
N THR A 230 5.69 -8.66 -24.42
CA THR A 230 6.10 -7.74 -25.49
C THR A 230 5.28 -7.88 -26.77
N SER A 231 4.30 -8.78 -26.80
CA SER A 231 3.55 -9.10 -28.01
C SER A 231 2.04 -9.26 -27.76
N GLY A 232 1.26 -9.05 -28.82
CA GLY A 232 -0.19 -9.19 -28.80
C GLY A 232 -0.89 -8.20 -27.85
N HIS A 233 -2.11 -8.56 -27.46
CA HIS A 233 -2.93 -7.77 -26.56
C HIS A 233 -2.40 -7.72 -25.11
N GLU A 234 -1.44 -8.58 -24.77
CA GLU A 234 -0.83 -8.64 -23.45
C GLU A 234 0.43 -7.76 -23.35
N ALA A 235 0.88 -7.14 -24.45
CA ALA A 235 2.06 -6.30 -24.46
C ALA A 235 1.98 -5.21 -23.37
N GLY A 236 3.04 -5.07 -22.58
CA GLY A 236 3.10 -4.14 -21.45
C GLY A 236 2.63 -4.72 -20.11
N SER A 237 2.13 -5.96 -20.07
CA SER A 237 1.57 -6.58 -18.87
C SER A 237 2.46 -7.67 -18.26
N TRP A 238 2.13 -8.09 -17.03
CA TRP A 238 2.76 -9.21 -16.35
C TRP A 238 1.72 -10.24 -15.90
N HIS A 239 2.12 -11.50 -15.93
CA HIS A 239 1.38 -12.57 -15.30
C HIS A 239 2.39 -13.61 -14.81
N PHE A 240 2.30 -13.94 -13.53
CA PHE A 240 3.12 -14.97 -12.91
C PHE A 240 2.19 -15.99 -12.29
N LYS A 241 2.49 -17.27 -12.53
CA LYS A 241 1.79 -18.36 -11.86
C LYS A 241 2.15 -18.33 -10.39
N ASP A 242 1.21 -17.89 -9.57
CA ASP A 242 1.37 -17.70 -8.13
C ASP A 242 0.02 -17.87 -7.43
N LYS A 243 0.06 -18.36 -6.19
CA LYS A 243 -1.13 -18.62 -5.37
C LYS A 243 -2.06 -17.40 -5.27
N TRP A 244 -1.51 -16.20 -5.26
CA TRP A 244 -2.27 -14.95 -5.14
C TRP A 244 -2.38 -14.22 -6.48
N GLY A 245 -1.33 -14.28 -7.30
CA GLY A 245 -1.33 -13.73 -8.67
C GLY A 245 -2.45 -14.29 -9.55
N ASP A 246 -2.74 -15.59 -9.45
CA ASP A 246 -3.79 -16.24 -10.24
C ASP A 246 -5.21 -15.85 -9.80
N VAL A 247 -5.39 -15.44 -8.53
CA VAL A 247 -6.68 -14.97 -8.00
C VAL A 247 -7.00 -13.57 -8.50
N GLY A 248 -6.03 -12.66 -8.46
CA GLY A 248 -6.20 -11.30 -8.99
C GLY A 248 -6.09 -11.20 -10.51
N GLY A 249 -5.47 -12.19 -11.14
CA GLY A 249 -5.24 -12.26 -12.58
C GLY A 249 -4.21 -11.24 -13.10
N ARG A 250 -4.02 -11.24 -14.42
CA ARG A 250 -3.05 -10.40 -15.13
C ARG A 250 -3.19 -8.90 -14.81
N LEU A 251 -4.41 -8.40 -14.64
CA LEU A 251 -4.65 -6.99 -14.32
C LEU A 251 -4.06 -6.62 -12.95
N TYR A 252 -4.34 -7.41 -11.92
CA TYR A 252 -3.76 -7.22 -10.59
C TYR A 252 -2.24 -7.35 -10.62
N THR A 253 -1.70 -8.41 -11.25
CA THR A 253 -0.26 -8.62 -11.35
C THR A 253 0.42 -7.43 -12.03
N THR A 254 -0.16 -6.94 -13.13
CA THR A 254 0.36 -5.78 -13.86
C THR A 254 0.35 -4.51 -13.02
N ALA A 255 -0.76 -4.24 -12.32
CA ALA A 255 -0.84 -3.09 -11.43
C ALA A 255 0.21 -3.17 -10.31
N MET A 256 0.37 -4.33 -9.67
CA MET A 256 1.38 -4.51 -8.62
C MET A 256 2.81 -4.38 -9.15
N CYS A 257 3.12 -4.93 -10.33
CA CYS A 257 4.43 -4.75 -10.98
C CYS A 257 4.73 -3.28 -11.26
N ALA A 258 3.75 -2.52 -11.76
CA ALA A 258 3.90 -1.08 -11.96
C ALA A 258 4.16 -0.36 -10.63
N LEU A 259 3.36 -0.66 -9.59
CA LEU A 259 3.54 -0.09 -8.25
C LEU A 259 4.91 -0.40 -7.64
N ILE A 260 5.46 -1.60 -7.87
CA ILE A 260 6.82 -1.97 -7.45
C ILE A 260 7.85 -1.07 -8.13
N LEU A 261 7.74 -0.88 -9.45
CA LEU A 261 8.65 -0.04 -10.24
C LEU A 261 8.50 1.45 -9.88
N GLU A 262 7.41 1.84 -9.25
CA GLU A 262 7.13 3.21 -8.80
C GLU A 262 7.67 3.54 -7.41
N VAL A 263 7.93 2.56 -6.55
CA VAL A 263 8.18 2.77 -5.11
C VAL A 263 9.19 3.89 -4.82
N TYR A 264 10.32 3.91 -5.54
CA TYR A 264 11.46 4.77 -5.22
C TYR A 264 11.34 6.22 -5.66
N TYR A 265 10.41 6.55 -6.57
CA TYR A 265 10.08 7.94 -6.91
C TYR A 265 8.69 8.37 -6.40
N ARG A 266 7.80 7.40 -6.13
CA ARG A 266 6.46 7.64 -5.61
C ARG A 266 6.45 8.01 -4.14
N TYR A 267 7.28 7.35 -3.33
CA TYR A 267 7.33 7.58 -1.90
C TYR A 267 8.62 8.32 -1.53
N LEU A 268 8.48 9.53 -0.99
CA LEU A 268 9.56 10.14 -0.24
C LEU A 268 9.91 9.23 0.95
N PRO A 269 11.20 8.94 1.20
CA PRO A 269 11.62 8.19 2.39
C PRO A 269 10.99 8.79 3.65
N LEU A 270 10.45 7.95 4.54
CA LEU A 270 9.75 8.40 5.75
C LEU A 270 10.65 9.14 6.75
N TYR A 271 11.96 8.99 6.61
CA TYR A 271 12.97 9.58 7.48
C TYR A 271 13.97 10.37 6.61
N GLU A 272 14.05 11.68 6.88
CA GLU A 272 14.88 12.71 6.24
C GLU A 272 14.38 13.33 4.92
N ALA A 273 14.80 14.58 4.69
CA ALA A 273 14.30 15.49 3.67
C ALA A 273 14.45 14.94 2.24
N PRO A 274 13.55 15.31 1.31
CA PRO A 274 13.64 14.92 -0.10
C PRO A 274 14.98 15.37 -0.71
N GLU A 275 15.65 14.46 -1.41
CA GLU A 275 16.74 14.84 -2.32
C GLU A 275 16.15 15.52 -3.55
N GLU A 276 16.73 16.66 -3.94
CA GLU A 276 16.40 17.31 -5.21
C GLU A 276 16.80 16.39 -6.36
N PHE A 277 15.82 15.77 -7.02
CA PHE A 277 16.05 15.12 -8.30
C PHE A 277 16.15 16.19 -9.39
N PRO A 278 17.26 16.28 -10.13
CA PRO A 278 17.29 17.08 -11.34
C PRO A 278 16.45 16.36 -12.40
N LEU A 279 15.37 17.01 -12.84
CA LEU A 279 14.63 16.64 -14.06
C LEU A 279 15.48 16.93 -15.31
#